data_AF-A0AAW6LXU1-F1
#
_entry.id   AF-A0AAW6LXU1-F1
#
_cell.length_a   1.000
_cell.length_b   1.000
_cell.length_c   1.000
_cell.angle_alpha   90.00
_cell.angle_beta   90.00
_cell.angle_gamma   90.00
#
_symmetry.space_group_name_H-M   'P 1'
#
loop_
_entity.id
_entity.type
_entity.pdbx_description
1 polymer ?
#
loop_
_entity_poly.entity_id
_entity_poly.type
_entity_poly.pdbx_seq_one_letter_code
_entity_poly.pdbx_strand_id
1 'polypeptide(L)' 'MTNDEPVPYGYRRWNGVVWADSWTDTYNAISRQAVIAWRQGFDSKAEEEVEAMYRMAAQFDQLGKELAEKN' A
#
# COMPACT_ATOMS: atom_id res chain seq x y z
N MET A 1 5.68 -10.56 6.22
CA MET A 1 6.07 -10.18 4.86
C MET A 1 7.44 -9.53 4.95
N THR A 2 8.49 -10.19 4.46
CA THR A 2 9.89 -9.73 4.53
C THR A 2 10.48 -9.41 3.15
N ASN A 3 9.63 -9.28 2.11
CA ASN A 3 10.09 -8.90 0.77
C ASN A 3 9.94 -7.38 0.60
N ASP A 4 11.05 -6.72 0.26
CA ASP A 4 11.15 -5.32 -0.17
C ASP A 4 10.80 -5.14 -1.66
N GLU A 5 10.27 -6.19 -2.29
CA GLU A 5 9.83 -6.17 -3.67
C GLU A 5 8.54 -5.36 -3.83
N PRO A 6 8.47 -4.51 -4.88
CA PRO A 6 7.27 -3.75 -5.16
C PRO A 6 6.09 -4.67 -5.49
N VAL A 7 4.88 -4.28 -5.10
CA VAL A 7 3.68 -5.00 -5.51
C VAL A 7 3.44 -4.84 -7.02
N PRO A 8 3.09 -5.93 -7.73
CA PRO A 8 2.93 -5.90 -9.18
C PRO A 8 1.58 -5.30 -9.62
N TYR A 9 1.57 -4.60 -10.76
CA TYR A 9 0.36 -4.00 -11.37
C TYR A 9 -0.65 -5.04 -11.86
N GLY A 10 -1.93 -4.66 -11.93
CA GLY A 10 -2.98 -5.49 -12.53
C GLY A 10 -3.41 -6.71 -11.72
N TYR A 11 -2.81 -6.97 -10.55
CA TYR A 11 -3.21 -8.07 -9.68
C TYR A 11 -4.29 -7.65 -8.70
N ARG A 12 -5.26 -8.54 -8.50
CA ARG A 12 -6.31 -8.40 -7.49
C ARG A 12 -5.68 -8.43 -6.09
N ARG A 13 -6.05 -7.47 -5.25
CA ARG A 13 -5.54 -7.34 -3.88
C ARG A 13 -6.43 -8.10 -2.88
N TRP A 14 -6.02 -8.08 -1.62
CA TRP A 14 -6.72 -8.76 -0.52
C TRP A 14 -8.20 -8.35 -0.36
N ASN A 15 -8.55 -7.14 -0.81
CA ASN A 15 -9.91 -6.62 -0.81
C ASN A 15 -10.73 -6.99 -2.07
N GLY A 16 -10.20 -7.84 -2.94
CA GLY A 16 -10.87 -8.23 -4.19
C GLY A 16 -10.79 -7.19 -5.32
N VAL A 17 -10.14 -6.05 -5.10
CA VAL A 17 -10.02 -4.97 -6.09
C VAL A 17 -8.67 -5.01 -6.78
N VAL A 18 -8.68 -4.78 -8.10
CA VAL A 18 -7.46 -4.45 -8.84
C VAL A 18 -7.24 -2.95 -8.69
N TRP A 19 -6.17 -2.57 -8.00
CA TRP A 19 -5.83 -1.16 -7.85
C TRP A 19 -5.40 -0.57 -9.20
N ALA A 20 -5.73 0.70 -9.43
CA ALA A 20 -5.18 1.45 -10.55
C ALA A 20 -3.65 1.54 -10.44
N ASP A 21 -2.97 1.75 -11.57
CA ASP A 21 -1.51 1.80 -11.60
C ASP A 21 -0.96 2.93 -10.71
N SER A 22 -1.61 4.10 -10.72
CA SER A 22 -1.23 5.25 -9.87
C SER A 22 -1.34 4.98 -8.36
N TRP A 23 -2.29 4.13 -7.97
CA TRP A 23 -2.46 3.68 -6.58
C TRP A 23 -1.37 2.69 -6.19
N THR A 24 -1.04 1.80 -7.11
CA THR A 24 0.07 0.84 -6.96
C THR A 24 1.42 1.57 -6.87
N ASP A 25 1.65 2.59 -7.69
CA ASP A 25 2.84 3.44 -7.67
C ASP A 25 3.03 4.10 -6.30
N THR A 26 1.97 4.71 -5.78
CA THR A 26 2.03 5.44 -4.51
C THR A 26 2.29 4.48 -3.35
N TYR A 27 1.61 3.33 -3.31
CA TYR A 27 1.87 2.31 -2.29
C TYR A 27 3.32 1.81 -2.32
N ASN A 28 3.85 1.55 -3.52
CA ASN A 28 5.24 1.13 -3.71
C ASN A 28 6.26 2.20 -3.28
N ALA A 29 5.95 3.48 -3.50
CA ALA A 29 6.79 4.58 -3.06
C ALA A 29 6.89 4.66 -1.53
N ILE A 30 5.76 4.58 -0.83
CA ILE A 30 5.70 4.61 0.65
C ILE A 30 6.40 3.36 1.23
N SER A 31 6.14 2.18 0.65
CA SER A 31 6.80 0.94 1.07
C SER A 31 8.32 1.03 0.96
N ARG A 32 8.84 1.61 -0.14
CA ARG A 32 10.27 1.85 -0.31
C ARG A 32 10.81 2.82 0.73
N GLN A 33 10.09 3.89 1.07
CA GLN A 33 10.49 4.85 2.11
C GLN A 33 10.56 4.19 3.49
N ALA A 34 9.58 3.36 3.84
CA ALA A 34 9.57 2.59 5.08
C ALA A 34 10.80 1.67 5.19
N VAL A 35 11.12 0.93 4.12
CA VAL A 35 12.30 0.04 4.08
C VAL A 35 13.60 0.82 4.20
N ILE A 36 13.72 1.98 3.54
CA ILE A 36 14.90 2.84 3.65
C ILE A 36 15.07 3.35 5.08
N ALA A 37 14.00 3.86 5.69
CA ALA A 37 14.02 4.36 7.06
C ALA A 37 14.43 3.26 8.06
N TRP A 38 13.85 2.06 7.93
CA TRP A 38 14.19 0.91 8.75
C TRP A 38 15.65 0.49 8.59
N ARG A 39 16.16 0.42 7.35
CA ARG A 39 17.58 0.09 7.08
C ARG A 39 18.55 1.13 7.65
N GLN A 40 18.11 2.36 7.83
CA GLN A 40 18.89 3.45 8.43
C GLN A 40 18.79 3.50 9.96
N GLY A 41 17.99 2.63 10.59
CA GLY A 41 17.75 2.64 12.04
C GLY A 41 16.79 3.74 12.50
N PHE A 42 16.00 4.32 11.60
CA PHE A 42 14.97 5.30 11.93
C PHE A 42 13.62 4.62 12.18
N ASP A 43 13.52 3.91 13.30
CA ASP A 43 12.35 3.06 13.62
C ASP A 43 11.03 3.85 13.65
N SER A 44 10.99 5.02 14.32
CA SER A 44 9.77 5.85 14.35
C SER A 44 9.36 6.33 12.96
N LYS A 45 10.33 6.62 12.08
CA LYS A 45 10.04 7.03 10.71
C LYS A 45 9.51 5.86 9.88
N ALA A 46 10.09 4.67 10.06
CA ALA A 46 9.60 3.47 9.41
C ALA A 46 8.16 3.14 9.85
N GLU A 47 7.85 3.30 11.14
CA GLU A 47 6.49 3.12 11.68
C GLU A 47 5.49 4.12 11.06
N GLU A 48 5.84 5.40 10.96
CA GLU A 48 4.99 6.42 10.30
C GLU A 48 4.65 6.05 8.85
N GLU A 49 5.65 5.59 8.08
CA GLU A 49 5.44 5.19 6.68
C GLU A 49 4.57 3.93 6.59
N VAL A 50 4.76 2.96 7.49
CA VAL A 50 3.91 1.78 7.58
C VAL A 50 2.46 2.15 7.92
N GLU A 51 2.24 3.09 8.84
CA GLU A 51 0.90 3.60 9.11
C GLU A 51 0.28 4.29 7.89
N ALA A 52 1.08 5.06 7.14
CA ALA A 52 0.62 5.69 5.90
C ALA A 52 0.18 4.64 4.88
N MET A 53 0.92 3.53 4.75
CA MET A 53 0.52 2.39 3.91
C MET A 53 -0.82 1.79 4.34
N TYR A 54 -1.03 1.59 5.65
CA TYR A 54 -2.29 1.03 6.17
C TYR A 54 -3.48 1.99 5.94
N ARG A 55 -3.29 3.30 6.18
CA ARG A 55 -4.32 4.31 5.91
C ARG A 55 -4.73 4.30 4.44
N MET A 56 -3.76 4.23 3.53
CA MET A 56 -4.01 4.17 2.10
C MET A 56 -4.75 2.88 1.68
N ALA A 57 -4.29 1.73 2.18
CA ALA A 57 -4.94 0.45 1.89
C ALA A 57 -6.39 0.41 2.38
N ALA A 58 -6.69 1.01 3.55
CA ALA A 58 -8.05 1.12 4.07
C ALA A 58 -8.95 2.02 3.19
N GLN A 59 -8.41 3.14 2.68
CA GLN A 59 -9.14 3.99 1.73
C GLN A 59 -9.48 3.23 0.44
N PHE A 60 -8.57 2.42 -0.07
CA PHE A 60 -8.81 1.61 -1.26
C PHE A 60 -9.80 0.47 -1.03
N ASP A 61 -9.81 -0.13 0.15
CA ASP A 61 -10.84 -1.09 0.55
C ASP A 61 -12.23 -0.46 0.61
N GLN A 62 -12.34 0.73 1.20
CA GLN A 62 -13.60 1.47 1.24
C GLN A 62 -14.11 1.81 -0.17
N LEU A 63 -13.26 2.39 -1.01
CA LEU A 63 -13.61 2.70 -2.41
C LEU A 63 -13.98 1.43 -3.19
N GLY A 64 -13.29 0.33 -2.92
CA GLY A 64 -13.56 -0.96 -3.53
C GLY A 64 -14.94 -1.51 -3.22
N LYS A 65 -15.35 -1.44 -1.95
CA LYS A 65 -16.68 -1.84 -1.50
C LYS A 65 -17.77 -0.97 -2.11
N GLU A 66 -17.58 0.35 -2.14
CA GLU A 66 -18.53 1.29 -2.76
C GLU A 66 -18.71 1.04 -4.27
N LEU A 67 -17.65 0.64 -4.97
CA LEU A 67 -17.73 0.25 -6.38
C LEU A 67 -18.45 -1.09 -6.59
N ALA A 68 -18.26 -2.04 -5.67
CA ALA A 68 -18.94 -3.33 -5.72
C ALA A 68 -20.45 -3.22 -5.41
N GLU A 69 -20.84 -2.30 -4.53
CA GLU A 69 -22.26 -2.05 -4.19
C GLU A 69 -23.03 -1.31 -5.29
N LYS A 70 -22.33 -0.65 -6.22
CA LYS A 70 -22.93 0.13 -7.31
C LYS A 70 -23.10 -0.66 -8.63
N ASN A 71 -22.60 -1.89 -8.71
CA ASN A 71 -22.67 -2.76 -9.90
C ASN A 71 -23.47 -4.03 -9.59
#